data_AF-A0A8X7T2I3-F1
#
_entry.id   AF-A0A8X7T2I3-F1
#
_cell.length_a   1.000
_cell.length_b   1.000
_cell.length_c   1.000
_cell.angle_alpha   90.00
_cell.angle_beta   90.00
_cell.angle_gamma   90.00
#
_symmetry.space_group_name_H-M   'P 1'
#
loop_
_entity.id
_entity.type
_entity.pdbx_description
1 polymer ?
#
loop_
_entity_poly.entity_id
_entity_poly.type
_entity_poly.pdbx_seq_one_letter_code
_entity_poly.pdbx_strand_id
1 'polypeptide(L)'
;LVINLLLDMTTIALSFLAGVAGFLFSAHQLHVPADAPLVGLLCAAVPYWTLRLCADVLRNAADTVYLCWAIDRQLQDEHCTKADEAFQMEEDGTLPF
;
A
#
# COMPACT_ATOMS: atom_id res chain seq x y z
N LEU A 1 7.92 -10.11 0.27
CA LEU A 1 7.21 -10.28 1.58
C LEU A 1 7.08 -8.97 2.35
N VAL A 2 8.16 -8.19 2.51
CA VAL A 2 8.14 -6.90 3.25
C VAL A 2 7.17 -5.88 2.65
N ILE A 3 7.18 -5.70 1.33
CA ILE A 3 6.26 -4.79 0.62
C ILE A 3 4.80 -5.15 0.89
N ASN A 4 4.45 -6.43 0.88
CA ASN A 4 3.09 -6.88 1.15
C ASN A 4 2.64 -6.52 2.56
N LEU A 5 3.50 -6.76 3.55
CA LEU A 5 3.23 -6.47 4.94
C LEU A 5 3.09 -4.96 5.20
N LEU A 6 3.95 -4.13 4.59
CA LEU A 6 3.86 -2.68 4.69
C LEU A 6 2.57 -2.14 4.05
N LEU A 7 2.22 -2.62 2.85
CA LEU A 7 0.99 -2.21 2.17
C LEU A 7 -0.26 -2.62 2.97
N ASP A 8 -0.27 -3.81 3.57
CA ASP A 8 -1.40 -4.27 4.39
C ASP A 8 -1.53 -3.47 5.69
N MET A 9 -0.41 -3.26 6.41
CA MET A 9 -0.40 -2.49 7.66
C MET A 9 -0.83 -1.03 7.46
N THR A 10 -0.30 -0.38 6.42
CA THR A 10 -0.68 1.00 6.08
C THR A 10 -2.13 1.09 5.65
N THR A 11 -2.62 0.12 4.86
CA THR A 11 -4.04 0.04 4.47
C THR A 11 -4.95 -0.06 5.69
N ILE A 12 -4.64 -0.95 6.63
CA ILE A 12 -5.44 -1.13 7.85
C ILE A 12 -5.38 0.12 8.73
N ALA A 13 -4.19 0.68 8.97
CA ALA A 13 -4.01 1.85 9.84
C ALA A 13 -4.77 3.08 9.32
N LEU A 14 -4.64 3.38 8.02
CA LEU A 14 -5.31 4.53 7.40
C LEU A 14 -6.83 4.35 7.36
N SER A 15 -7.32 3.14 7.07
CA SER A 15 -8.76 2.83 7.06
C SER A 15 -9.36 2.90 8.45
N PHE A 16 -8.64 2.42 9.47
CA PHE A 16 -9.07 2.53 10.86
C PHE A 16 -9.13 4.00 11.31
N LEU A 17 -8.10 4.79 10.99
CA LEU A 17 -8.06 6.21 11.31
C LEU A 17 -9.20 6.98 10.63
N ALA A 18 -9.48 6.69 9.35
CA ALA A 18 -10.61 7.27 8.62
C ALA A 18 -11.95 6.90 9.26
N GLY A 19 -12.13 5.63 9.66
CA GLY A 19 -13.32 5.18 10.38
C GLY A 19 -13.55 5.90 11.70
N VAL A 20 -12.50 6.06 12.51
CA VAL A 20 -12.56 6.81 13.78
C VAL A 20 -12.88 8.28 13.52
N ALA A 21 -12.23 8.90 12.53
CA ALA A 21 -12.49 10.29 12.17
C ALA A 21 -13.94 10.49 11.69
N GLY A 22 -14.46 9.61 10.84
CA GLY A 22 -15.85 9.65 10.35
C GLY A 22 -16.87 9.45 11.48
N PHE A 23 -16.59 8.52 12.40
CA PHE A 23 -17.42 8.31 13.59
C PHE A 23 -17.45 9.56 14.48
N LEU A 24 -16.28 10.10 14.85
CA LEU A 24 -16.18 11.29 15.71
C LEU A 24 -16.85 12.50 15.05
N PHE A 25 -16.63 12.71 13.75
CA PHE A 25 -17.27 13.77 13.01
C PHE A 25 -18.79 13.63 13.05
N SER A 26 -19.34 12.46 12.76
CA SER A 26 -20.79 12.24 12.80
C SER A 26 -21.37 12.32 14.22
N ALA A 27 -20.65 11.86 15.24
CA ALA A 27 -21.14 11.86 16.61
C ALA A 27 -21.12 13.25 17.26
N HIS A 28 -20.21 14.15 16.83
CA HIS A 28 -20.11 15.51 17.37
C HIS A 28 -20.74 16.58 16.49
N GLN A 29 -20.75 16.44 15.17
CA GLN A 29 -21.23 17.49 14.26
C GLN A 29 -22.64 17.23 13.71
N LEU A 30 -23.10 15.98 13.65
CA LEU A 30 -24.46 15.66 13.24
C LEU A 30 -25.36 15.47 14.46
N HIS A 31 -26.48 16.20 14.48
CA HIS A 31 -27.48 16.17 15.56
C HIS A 31 -28.26 14.83 15.67
N VAL A 32 -27.88 13.83 14.86
CA VAL A 32 -28.51 12.50 14.80
C VAL A 32 -27.45 11.44 15.13
N PRO A 33 -27.20 11.14 16.42
CA PRO A 33 -26.13 10.25 16.84
C PRO A 33 -26.38 8.78 16.48
N ALA A 34 -27.60 8.42 16.10
CA ALA A 34 -27.97 7.05 15.73
C ALA A 34 -27.24 6.53 14.47
N ASP A 35 -26.89 7.43 13.55
CA ASP A 35 -26.26 7.07 12.27
C ASP A 35 -24.73 7.12 12.32
N ALA A 36 -24.14 7.65 13.39
CA ALA A 36 -22.70 7.82 13.53
C ALA A 36 -21.88 6.51 13.39
N PRO A 37 -22.34 5.35 13.92
CA PRO A 37 -21.66 4.08 13.70
C PRO A 37 -21.65 3.67 12.22
N LEU A 38 -22.73 3.92 11.48
CA LEU A 38 -22.83 3.61 10.05
C LEU A 38 -21.87 4.49 9.24
N VAL A 39 -21.81 5.78 9.55
CA VAL A 39 -20.87 6.73 8.91
C VAL A 39 -19.42 6.32 9.18
N GLY A 40 -19.09 5.97 10.43
CA GLY A 40 -17.76 5.45 10.78
C GLY A 40 -17.41 4.16 10.01
N LEU A 41 -18.35 3.23 9.89
CA LEU A 41 -18.15 1.98 9.15
C LEU A 41 -17.95 2.21 7.66
N LEU A 42 -18.73 3.10 7.04
CA LEU A 42 -18.54 3.50 5.63
C LEU A 42 -17.19 4.18 5.43
N CYS A 43 -16.81 5.07 6.35
CA CYS A 43 -15.53 5.79 6.31
C CYS A 43 -14.32 4.87 6.56
N ALA A 44 -14.49 3.70 7.17
CA ALA A 44 -13.46 2.67 7.22
C ALA A 44 -13.47 1.77 5.98
N ALA A 45 -14.65 1.30 5.57
CA ALA A 45 -14.80 0.31 4.51
C ALA A 45 -14.38 0.85 3.14
N VAL A 46 -14.84 2.04 2.76
CA VAL A 46 -14.54 2.61 1.43
C VAL A 46 -13.03 2.80 1.24
N PRO A 47 -12.30 3.49 2.16
CA PRO A 47 -10.85 3.60 2.04
C PRO A 47 -10.12 2.26 2.08
N TYR A 48 -10.61 1.29 2.86
CA TYR A 48 -10.00 -0.05 2.91
C TYR A 48 -10.01 -0.73 1.54
N TRP A 49 -11.15 -0.76 0.86
CA TRP A 49 -11.25 -1.35 -0.48
C TRP A 49 -10.42 -0.60 -1.51
N THR A 50 -10.41 0.74 -1.45
CA THR A 50 -9.60 1.56 -2.36
C THR A 50 -8.10 1.32 -2.16
N LEU A 51 -7.63 1.35 -0.92
CA LEU A 51 -6.21 1.11 -0.59
C LEU A 51 -5.78 -0.31 -0.92
N ARG A 52 -6.67 -1.30 -0.71
CA ARG A 52 -6.41 -2.69 -1.09
C ARG A 52 -6.24 -2.85 -2.61
N LEU A 53 -7.09 -2.20 -3.40
CA LEU A 53 -6.92 -2.17 -4.86
C LEU A 53 -5.58 -1.52 -5.25
N CYS A 54 -5.23 -0.39 -4.64
CA CYS A 54 -3.93 0.25 -4.89
C CYS A 54 -2.77 -0.66 -4.51
N ALA A 55 -2.85 -1.36 -3.37
CA ALA A 55 -1.83 -2.31 -2.93
C ALA A 55 -1.65 -3.45 -3.93
N ASP A 56 -2.73 -4.02 -4.47
CA ASP A 56 -2.67 -5.09 -5.46
C ASP A 56 -2.05 -4.62 -6.79
N VAL A 57 -2.35 -3.39 -7.22
CA VAL A 57 -1.69 -2.78 -8.40
C VAL A 57 -0.20 -2.59 -8.15
N LEU A 58 0.18 -2.08 -6.98
CA LEU A 58 1.59 -1.87 -6.61
C LEU A 58 2.37 -3.19 -6.56
N ARG A 59 1.75 -4.26 -6.03
CA ARG A 59 2.34 -5.61 -6.00
C ARG A 59 2.63 -6.13 -7.40
N ASN A 60 1.62 -6.10 -8.28
CA ASN A 60 1.79 -6.57 -9.66
C ASN A 60 2.84 -5.75 -10.42
N ALA A 61 2.89 -4.44 -10.18
CA ALA A 61 3.90 -3.57 -10.76
C ALA A 61 5.31 -3.96 -10.27
N ALA A 62 5.49 -4.15 -8.96
CA ALA A 62 6.77 -4.55 -8.38
C ALA A 62 7.26 -5.91 -8.94
N ASP A 63 6.38 -6.92 -9.00
CA ASP A 63 6.70 -8.24 -9.55
C ASP A 63 7.10 -8.16 -11.04
N THR A 64 6.43 -7.31 -11.81
CA THR A 64 6.74 -7.12 -13.24
C THR A 64 8.10 -6.46 -13.42
N VAL A 65 8.42 -5.42 -12.64
CA VAL A 65 9.72 -4.75 -12.71
C VAL A 65 10.86 -5.70 -12.31
N TYR A 66 10.65 -6.51 -11.27
CA TYR A 66 11.60 -7.55 -10.87
C TYR A 66 11.81 -8.59 -11.98
N LEU A 67 10.74 -9.06 -12.62
CA LEU A 67 10.83 -10.03 -13.72
C LEU A 67 11.61 -9.46 -14.91
N CYS A 68 11.33 -8.21 -15.29
CA CYS A 68 12.06 -7.53 -16.37
C CYS A 68 13.55 -7.39 -16.03
N TRP A 69 13.89 -6.98 -14.82
CA TRP A 69 15.28 -6.90 -14.35
C TRP A 69 15.97 -8.28 -14.38
N ALA A 70 15.30 -9.33 -13.92
CA ALA A 70 15.86 -10.68 -13.90
C ALA A 70 16.15 -11.22 -15.31
N ILE A 71 15.32 -10.85 -16.31
CA ILE A 71 15.54 -11.20 -17.72
C ILE A 71 16.71 -10.39 -18.29
N ASP A 72 16.73 -9.08 -18.09
CA ASP A 72 17.80 -8.19 -18.54
C ASP A 72 19.17 -8.69 -18.05
N ARG A 73 19.25 -9.06 -16.77
CA ARG A 73 20.45 -9.62 -16.16
C ARG A 73 20.90 -10.93 -16.81
N GLN A 74 19.98 -11.79 -17.24
CA GLN A 74 20.32 -13.04 -17.96
C GLN A 74 20.82 -12.76 -19.38
N LEU A 75 20.36 -11.70 -20.02
CA LEU A 75 20.81 -11.29 -21.36
C LEU A 75 22.08 -10.42 -21.34
N GLN A 76 22.62 -10.08 -20.16
CA GLN A 76 23.67 -9.07 -19.98
C GLN A 76 23.32 -7.72 -20.64
N ASP A 77 22.03 -7.39 -20.62
CA ASP A 77 21.50 -6.13 -21.14
C ASP A 77 21.02 -5.27 -19.96
N GLU A 78 21.00 -3.95 -20.12
CA GLU A 78 20.61 -3.04 -19.04
C GLU A 78 19.64 -1.97 -19.57
N HIS A 79 18.37 -2.33 -19.69
CA HIS A 79 17.36 -1.41 -20.21
C HIS A 79 16.92 -0.35 -19.18
N CYS A 80 17.01 -0.66 -17.87
CA CYS A 80 16.60 0.25 -16.80
C CYS A 80 17.59 0.26 -15.63
N THR A 81 18.51 1.22 -15.65
CA THR A 81 19.56 1.42 -14.63
C THR A 81 18.99 1.58 -13.20
N LYS A 82 17.81 2.19 -13.05
CA LYS A 82 17.16 2.37 -11.74
C LYS A 82 16.66 1.06 -11.13
N ALA A 83 16.18 0.13 -11.96
CA ALA A 83 15.77 -1.18 -11.49
C ALA A 83 17.01 -1.97 -11.07
N ASP A 84 18.10 -1.82 -11.83
CA ASP A 84 19.37 -2.46 -11.51
C ASP A 84 19.97 -1.95 -10.20
N GLU A 85 20.01 -0.63 -9.98
CA GLU A 85 20.38 -0.03 -8.70
C GLU A 85 19.52 -0.55 -7.53
N ALA A 86 18.20 -0.65 -7.73
CA ALA A 86 17.27 -1.06 -6.68
C ALA A 86 17.41 -2.54 -6.28
N PHE A 87 17.70 -3.44 -7.23
CA PHE A 87 17.77 -4.88 -6.98
C PHE A 87 19.19 -5.41 -6.77
N GLN A 88 20.24 -4.77 -7.31
CA GLN A 88 21.62 -5.13 -7.00
C GLN A 88 22.01 -4.79 -5.55
N MET A 89 21.47 -3.69 -5.00
CA MET A 89 21.65 -3.34 -3.58
C MET A 89 21.09 -4.40 -2.61
N GLU A 90 20.09 -5.18 -3.04
CA GLU A 90 19.52 -6.27 -2.23
C GLU A 90 20.47 -7.49 -2.19
N GLU A 91 21.25 -7.71 -3.24
CA GLU A 91 22.15 -8.87 -3.39
C GLU A 91 23.50 -8.68 -2.68
N ASP A 92 24.01 -7.45 -2.57
CA ASP A 92 25.27 -7.11 -1.90
C ASP A 92 25.14 -7.02 -0.36
N GLY A 93 23.93 -7.17 0.20
CA GLY A 93 23.69 -7.16 1.65
C GLY A 93 23.94 -5.81 2.35
N THR A 94 24.24 -4.76 1.60
CA THR A 94 24.43 -3.38 2.07
C THR A 94 23.10 -2.63 2.01
N LEU A 95 22.21 -2.93 2.95
CA LEU A 95 20.96 -2.18 3.14
C LEU A 95 21.28 -0.76 3.68
N PRO A 96 20.78 0.33 3.07
CA PRO A 96 20.91 1.69 3.61
C PRO A 96 19.84 2.00 4.66
N PHE A 97 19.69 1.11 5.66
CA PHE A 97 19.02 1.42 6.92
C PHE A 97 19.80 0.81 8.09
#